data_AF-A0A651DXE3-F1
#
_entry.id   AF-A0A651DXE3-F1
#
_cell.length_a   1.000
_cell.length_b   1.000
_cell.length_c   1.000
_cell.angle_alpha   90.00
_cell.angle_beta   90.00
_cell.angle_gamma   90.00
#
_symmetry.space_group_name_H-M   'P 1'
#
loop_
_entity.id
_entity.type
_entity.pdbx_description
1 polymer ?
#
loop_
_entity_poly.entity_id
_entity_poly.type
_entity_poly.pdbx_seq_one_letter_code
_entity_poly.pdbx_strand_id
1 'polypeptide(L)'
;MVTLRESWAVFQRIARRDQIFTQLGLPRGWYLRFHYWGRLCDRLHLDFPIETVTAKIFEKSIKFPLSAPYGCIAEGVFVDRQYQVVEQLNHTPGTILDLGANIGLGALYLHCQFPGAAIACVEPDPRNLPLLRETLDLNQIPATVIDAAVGGTPGQFNFVCYHQPGYSRLEHLLTHLPANNISVTVYTIPDILSRLGWTQIDLLKIDIEGAEEELLSQNNDWLTRVGAIILEIHNNTTPEAIASYLEPYGFQLMKQPIDSEPIYLAQRIKSTIRQPIS
;
A
#
# COMPACT_ATOMS: atom_id res chain seq x y z
N MET A 1 19.97 -2.65 -26.67
CA MET A 1 19.55 -1.51 -27.51
C MET A 1 18.04 -1.50 -27.54
N VAL A 2 17.39 -0.50 -26.95
CA VAL A 2 15.92 -0.35 -27.03
C VAL A 2 15.57 0.03 -28.46
N THR A 3 14.66 -0.71 -29.09
CA THR A 3 14.21 -0.43 -30.45
C THR A 3 13.34 0.83 -30.50
N LEU A 4 13.26 1.47 -31.68
CA LEU A 4 12.34 2.59 -31.92
C LEU A 4 10.88 2.20 -31.63
N ARG A 5 10.52 0.93 -31.90
CA ARG A 5 9.18 0.38 -31.67
C ARG A 5 8.86 0.24 -30.18
N GLU A 6 9.81 -0.23 -29.38
CA GLU A 6 9.66 -0.29 -27.91
C GLU A 6 9.61 1.11 -27.29
N SER A 7 10.44 2.03 -27.78
CA SER A 7 10.44 3.42 -27.32
C SER A 7 9.10 4.12 -27.61
N TRP A 8 8.52 3.86 -28.79
CA TRP A 8 7.21 4.37 -29.16
C TRP A 8 6.07 3.78 -28.31
N ALA A 9 6.10 2.47 -28.04
CA ALA A 9 5.11 1.82 -27.18
C ALA A 9 5.15 2.38 -25.74
N VAL A 10 6.36 2.60 -25.20
CA VAL A 10 6.53 3.26 -23.90
C VAL A 10 5.96 4.67 -23.93
N PHE A 11 6.30 5.47 -24.93
CA PHE A 11 5.77 6.84 -25.06
C PHE A 11 4.23 6.85 -25.12
N GLN A 12 3.62 5.97 -25.92
CA GLN A 12 2.15 5.85 -25.98
C GLN A 12 1.54 5.53 -24.62
N ARG A 13 2.15 4.65 -23.84
CA ARG A 13 1.71 4.35 -22.47
C ARG A 13 1.81 5.57 -21.55
N ILE A 14 2.92 6.30 -21.58
CA ILE A 14 3.09 7.52 -20.76
C ILE A 14 2.13 8.63 -21.20
N ALA A 15 1.90 8.81 -22.51
CA ALA A 15 0.95 9.78 -23.04
C ALA A 15 -0.49 9.44 -22.64
N ARG A 16 -0.86 8.16 -22.61
CA ARG A 16 -2.16 7.71 -22.08
C ARG A 16 -2.29 8.03 -20.59
N ARG A 17 -1.25 7.79 -19.79
CA ARG A 17 -1.22 8.13 -18.36
C ARG A 17 -1.41 9.62 -18.13
N ASP A 18 -0.73 10.45 -18.92
CA ASP A 18 -0.86 11.91 -18.84
C ASP A 18 -2.30 12.40 -19.06
N GLN A 19 -3.03 11.79 -20.00
CA GLN A 19 -4.45 12.08 -20.19
C GLN A 19 -5.28 11.72 -18.96
N ILE A 20 -4.94 10.63 -18.27
CA ILE A 20 -5.67 10.21 -17.08
C ILE A 20 -5.37 11.12 -15.89
N PHE A 21 -4.10 11.47 -15.65
CA PHE A 21 -3.75 12.45 -14.62
C PHE A 21 -4.38 13.83 -14.90
N THR A 22 -4.59 14.18 -16.17
CA THR A 22 -5.36 15.38 -16.54
C THR A 22 -6.81 15.32 -16.05
N GLN A 23 -7.45 14.13 -16.08
CA GLN A 23 -8.80 13.93 -15.53
C GLN A 23 -8.83 14.08 -14.00
N LEU A 24 -7.72 13.80 -13.33
CA LEU A 24 -7.54 14.06 -11.89
C LEU A 24 -7.26 15.54 -11.58
N GLY A 25 -7.29 16.43 -12.58
CA GLY A 25 -7.14 17.87 -12.40
C GLY A 25 -5.72 18.42 -12.60
N LEU A 26 -4.77 17.60 -13.05
CA LEU A 26 -3.41 18.06 -13.36
C LEU A 26 -3.33 18.69 -14.76
N PRO A 27 -2.35 19.60 -15.01
CA PRO A 27 -2.15 20.17 -16.34
C PRO A 27 -1.80 19.08 -17.37
N ARG A 28 -2.29 19.23 -18.61
CA ARG A 28 -1.90 18.37 -19.72
C ARG A 28 -0.38 18.44 -19.94
N GLY A 29 0.26 17.28 -20.14
CA GLY A 29 1.71 17.15 -20.28
C GLY A 29 2.45 17.09 -18.94
N TRP A 30 1.75 17.23 -17.80
CA TRP A 30 2.39 17.19 -16.49
C TRP A 30 3.05 15.84 -16.20
N TYR A 31 2.36 14.71 -16.43
CA TYR A 31 2.93 13.38 -16.17
C TYR A 31 4.04 13.04 -17.18
N LEU A 32 3.91 13.50 -18.43
CA LEU A 32 4.97 13.38 -19.43
C LEU A 32 6.25 14.10 -18.97
N ARG A 33 6.14 15.36 -18.57
CA ARG A 33 7.27 16.13 -18.02
C ARG A 33 7.84 15.42 -16.80
N PHE A 34 6.99 15.03 -15.87
CA PHE A 34 7.35 14.40 -14.60
C PHE A 34 8.12 13.09 -14.81
N HIS A 35 7.64 12.22 -15.69
CA HIS A 35 8.28 10.93 -16.02
C HIS A 35 9.66 11.11 -16.68
N TYR A 36 9.75 11.96 -17.70
CA TYR A 36 11.02 12.15 -18.43
C TYR A 36 12.04 12.97 -17.63
N TRP A 37 11.58 13.90 -16.80
CA TRP A 37 12.45 14.62 -15.86
C TRP A 37 13.03 13.66 -14.82
N GLY A 38 12.22 12.78 -14.25
CA GLY A 38 12.71 11.71 -13.37
C GLY A 38 13.78 10.84 -14.02
N ARG A 39 13.56 10.40 -15.26
CA ARG A 39 14.56 9.63 -16.02
C ARG A 39 15.86 10.40 -16.29
N LEU A 40 15.79 11.72 -16.43
CA LEU A 40 16.97 12.55 -16.58
C LEU A 40 17.75 12.65 -15.25
N CYS A 41 17.05 12.93 -14.14
CA CYS A 41 17.66 12.96 -12.81
C CYS A 41 18.35 11.63 -12.48
N ASP A 42 17.67 10.51 -12.73
CA ASP A 42 18.20 9.16 -12.53
C ASP A 42 19.50 8.93 -13.31
N ARG A 43 19.52 9.29 -14.60
CA ARG A 43 20.70 9.17 -15.46
C ARG A 43 21.88 10.05 -15.00
N LEU A 44 21.58 11.19 -14.39
CA LEU A 44 22.57 12.15 -13.92
C LEU A 44 22.94 11.94 -12.45
N HIS A 45 22.39 10.92 -11.77
CA HIS A 45 22.54 10.68 -10.33
C HIS A 45 22.20 11.91 -9.48
N LEU A 46 21.15 12.64 -9.89
CA LEU A 46 20.61 13.79 -9.16
C LEU A 46 19.44 13.36 -8.28
N ASP A 47 19.21 14.10 -7.20
CA ASP A 47 18.01 13.93 -6.40
C ASP A 47 16.75 14.13 -7.23
N PHE A 48 15.75 13.28 -7.00
CA PHE A 48 14.45 13.44 -7.65
C PHE A 48 13.72 14.62 -7.03
N PRO A 49 13.29 15.62 -7.81
CA PRO A 49 12.49 16.70 -7.25
C PRO A 49 11.16 16.13 -6.75
N ILE A 50 10.75 16.63 -5.59
CA ILE A 50 9.43 16.39 -5.02
C ILE A 50 8.57 17.61 -5.35
N GLU A 51 7.38 17.36 -5.92
CA GLU A 51 6.39 18.39 -6.18
C GLU A 51 5.12 18.07 -5.38
N THR A 52 4.52 19.07 -4.72
CA THR A 52 3.19 18.92 -4.14
C THR A 52 2.16 18.88 -5.25
N VAL A 53 1.54 17.72 -5.45
CA VAL A 53 0.45 17.50 -6.40
C VAL A 53 -0.86 17.88 -5.75
N THR A 54 -1.70 18.63 -6.46
CA THR A 54 -3.12 18.81 -6.10
C THR A 54 -3.96 18.07 -7.12
N ALA A 55 -4.77 17.12 -6.67
CA ALA A 55 -5.66 16.33 -7.50
C ALA A 55 -7.10 16.40 -6.97
N LYS A 56 -8.08 16.23 -7.85
CA LYS A 56 -9.49 16.12 -7.50
C LYS A 56 -9.92 14.67 -7.60
N ILE A 57 -10.21 14.04 -6.46
CA ILE A 57 -10.60 12.62 -6.36
C ILE A 57 -11.76 12.51 -5.38
N PHE A 58 -12.77 11.68 -5.71
CA PHE A 58 -13.99 11.53 -4.91
C PHE A 58 -14.68 12.87 -4.59
N GLU A 59 -14.70 13.78 -5.57
CA GLU A 59 -15.18 15.16 -5.42
C GLU A 59 -14.42 16.04 -4.43
N LYS A 60 -13.42 15.50 -3.74
CA LYS A 60 -12.53 16.20 -2.81
C LYS A 60 -11.26 16.67 -3.52
N SER A 61 -10.72 17.80 -3.08
CA SER A 61 -9.38 18.21 -3.47
C SER A 61 -8.40 17.59 -2.48
N ILE A 62 -7.50 16.75 -2.98
CA ILE A 62 -6.44 16.13 -2.19
C ILE A 62 -5.08 16.69 -2.59
N LYS A 63 -4.12 16.64 -1.66
CA LYS A 63 -2.75 17.12 -1.89
C LYS A 63 -1.73 16.13 -1.38
N PHE A 64 -0.68 15.85 -2.13
CA PHE A 64 0.37 14.94 -1.67
C PHE A 64 1.71 15.26 -2.35
N PRO A 65 2.85 15.08 -1.67
CA PRO A 65 4.15 15.13 -2.31
C PRO A 65 4.31 13.95 -3.29
N LEU A 66 4.84 14.23 -4.47
CA LEU A 66 5.18 13.20 -5.44
C LEU A 66 6.54 13.49 -6.05
N SER A 67 7.39 12.47 -6.10
CA SER A 67 8.58 12.44 -6.95
C SER A 67 8.47 11.31 -7.98
N ALA A 68 9.27 11.38 -9.04
CA ALA A 68 9.15 10.45 -10.16
C ALA A 68 9.16 8.95 -9.79
N PRO A 69 9.96 8.49 -8.79
CA PRO A 69 9.94 7.09 -8.34
C PRO A 69 8.58 6.60 -7.81
N TYR A 70 7.74 7.49 -7.27
CA TYR A 70 6.42 7.13 -6.73
C TYR A 70 5.28 7.29 -7.74
N GLY A 71 5.59 7.67 -8.99
CA GLY A 71 4.57 7.94 -10.01
C GLY A 71 3.70 6.73 -10.37
N CYS A 72 4.24 5.50 -10.30
CA CYS A 72 3.46 4.28 -10.49
C CYS A 72 2.50 4.01 -9.33
N ILE A 73 2.92 4.28 -8.09
CA ILE A 73 2.07 4.11 -6.90
C ILE A 73 0.88 5.08 -6.98
N ALA A 74 1.12 6.35 -7.31
CA ALA A 74 0.03 7.32 -7.48
C ALA A 74 -0.94 6.91 -8.59
N GLU A 75 -0.45 6.29 -9.66
CA GLU A 75 -1.29 5.72 -10.71
C GLU A 75 -2.13 4.54 -10.18
N GLY A 76 -1.50 3.54 -9.56
CA GLY A 76 -2.21 2.38 -8.99
C GLY A 76 -3.34 2.81 -8.03
N VAL A 77 -3.02 3.70 -7.09
CA VAL A 77 -3.97 4.12 -6.06
C VAL A 77 -5.11 4.97 -6.62
N PHE A 78 -4.82 5.96 -7.47
CA PHE A 78 -5.80 6.98 -7.85
C PHE A 78 -6.37 6.84 -9.25
N VAL A 79 -5.61 6.25 -10.17
CA VAL A 79 -6.01 6.02 -11.55
C VAL A 79 -6.66 4.65 -11.68
N ASP A 80 -5.94 3.60 -11.29
CA ASP A 80 -6.43 2.22 -11.37
C ASP A 80 -7.39 1.88 -10.22
N ARG A 81 -7.44 2.76 -9.20
CA ARG A 81 -8.32 2.66 -8.03
C ARG A 81 -8.19 1.30 -7.35
N GLN A 82 -6.95 0.86 -7.09
CA GLN A 82 -6.64 -0.43 -6.49
C GLN A 82 -7.48 -0.75 -5.23
N TYR A 83 -7.80 0.27 -4.45
CA TYR A 83 -8.57 0.11 -3.20
C TYR A 83 -10.08 0.33 -3.37
N GLN A 84 -10.63 0.45 -4.58
CA GLN A 84 -12.08 0.59 -4.81
C GLN A 84 -12.88 -0.59 -4.27
N VAL A 85 -12.22 -1.73 -4.12
CA VAL A 85 -12.75 -2.93 -3.48
C VAL A 85 -13.37 -2.70 -2.10
N VAL A 86 -12.99 -1.62 -1.40
CA VAL A 86 -13.63 -1.19 -0.14
C VAL A 86 -15.15 -0.95 -0.28
N GLU A 87 -15.63 -0.64 -1.47
CA GLU A 87 -17.07 -0.45 -1.75
C GLU A 87 -17.88 -1.75 -1.57
N GLN A 88 -17.20 -2.91 -1.56
CA GLN A 88 -17.80 -4.23 -1.33
C GLN A 88 -17.88 -4.60 0.17
N LEU A 89 -17.36 -3.76 1.08
CA LEU A 89 -17.41 -4.00 2.51
C LEU A 89 -18.86 -4.01 3.03
N ASN A 90 -19.18 -4.99 3.87
CA ASN A 90 -20.52 -5.14 4.45
C ASN A 90 -20.82 -4.15 5.60
N HIS A 91 -19.84 -3.35 6.02
CA HIS A 91 -19.94 -2.37 7.09
C HIS A 91 -18.94 -1.23 6.84
N THR A 92 -19.20 -0.06 7.44
CA THR A 92 -18.25 1.06 7.43
C THR A 92 -17.17 0.82 8.50
N PRO A 93 -15.87 0.75 8.12
CA PRO A 93 -14.78 0.59 9.07
C PRO A 93 -14.69 1.77 10.06
N GLY A 94 -14.54 1.48 11.36
CA GLY A 94 -14.22 2.47 12.40
C GLY A 94 -12.72 2.55 12.69
N THR A 95 -11.97 1.49 12.39
CA THR A 95 -10.51 1.40 12.54
C THR A 95 -9.88 0.84 11.28
N ILE A 96 -8.80 1.47 10.82
CA ILE A 96 -8.06 1.06 9.61
C ILE A 96 -6.57 0.99 9.96
N LEU A 97 -5.97 -0.17 9.75
CA LEU A 97 -4.52 -0.35 9.85
C LEU A 97 -3.93 -0.53 8.44
N ASP A 98 -3.04 0.38 8.06
CA ASP A 98 -2.35 0.40 6.76
C ASP A 98 -0.90 -0.08 6.94
N LEU A 99 -0.63 -1.31 6.50
CA LEU A 99 0.71 -1.89 6.51
C LEU A 99 1.41 -1.63 5.17
N GLY A 100 2.62 -1.09 5.24
CA GLY A 100 3.35 -0.58 4.07
C GLY A 100 2.67 0.68 3.53
N ALA A 101 2.55 1.68 4.40
CA ALA A 101 1.86 2.93 4.07
C ALA A 101 2.59 3.77 3.01
N ASN A 102 3.87 3.50 2.76
CA ASN A 102 4.71 4.17 1.77
C ASN A 102 4.62 5.70 1.97
N ILE A 103 4.38 6.49 0.91
CA ILE A 103 4.19 7.94 1.01
C ILE A 103 2.76 8.36 1.40
N GLY A 104 1.91 7.43 1.86
CA GLY A 104 0.59 7.73 2.45
C GLY A 104 -0.58 7.79 1.49
N LEU A 105 -0.42 7.41 0.22
CA LEU A 105 -1.51 7.50 -0.76
C LEU A 105 -2.65 6.52 -0.46
N GLY A 106 -2.33 5.32 0.05
CA GLY A 106 -3.33 4.35 0.49
C GLY A 106 -4.17 4.87 1.65
N ALA A 107 -3.53 5.32 2.73
CA ALA A 107 -4.19 5.99 3.85
C ALA A 107 -5.06 7.19 3.41
N LEU A 108 -4.56 8.03 2.50
CA LEU A 108 -5.32 9.15 1.92
C LEU A 108 -6.56 8.69 1.15
N TYR A 109 -6.42 7.65 0.31
CA TYR A 109 -7.55 7.04 -0.39
C TYR A 109 -8.60 6.52 0.59
N LEU A 110 -8.17 5.74 1.59
CA LEU A 110 -9.05 5.12 2.58
C LEU A 110 -9.73 6.18 3.45
N HIS A 111 -9.04 7.26 3.82
CA HIS A 111 -9.65 8.38 4.52
C HIS A 111 -10.71 9.11 3.69
N CYS A 112 -10.51 9.24 2.37
CA CYS A 112 -11.51 9.84 1.49
C CYS A 112 -12.83 9.05 1.52
N GLN A 113 -12.74 7.72 1.55
CA GLN A 113 -13.90 6.81 1.59
C GLN A 113 -14.48 6.66 3.01
N PHE A 114 -13.63 6.65 4.03
CA PHE A 114 -13.99 6.44 5.44
C PHE A 114 -13.47 7.58 6.33
N PRO A 115 -14.01 8.80 6.21
CA PRO A 115 -13.48 9.97 6.91
C PRO A 115 -13.63 9.90 8.44
N GLY A 116 -14.51 9.04 8.96
CA GLY A 116 -14.71 8.84 10.40
C GLY A 116 -13.84 7.74 11.02
N ALA A 117 -13.05 7.02 10.22
CA ALA A 117 -12.22 5.94 10.72
C ALA A 117 -10.95 6.46 11.42
N ALA A 118 -10.57 5.83 12.53
CA ALA A 118 -9.24 6.00 13.10
C ALA A 118 -8.23 5.22 12.23
N ILE A 119 -7.19 5.90 11.76
CA ILE A 119 -6.20 5.31 10.84
C ILE A 119 -4.86 5.20 11.54
N ALA A 120 -4.18 4.07 11.36
CA ALA A 120 -2.78 3.89 11.72
C ALA A 120 -1.99 3.40 10.51
N CYS A 121 -0.82 4.00 10.28
CA CYS A 121 0.06 3.72 9.15
C CYS A 121 1.38 3.15 9.66
N VAL A 122 1.80 2.00 9.14
CA VAL A 122 3.08 1.36 9.47
C VAL A 122 3.97 1.46 8.23
N GLU A 123 5.12 2.11 8.38
CA GLU A 123 6.07 2.33 7.29
C GLU A 123 7.51 2.25 7.83
N PRO A 124 8.35 1.32 7.30
CA PRO A 124 9.73 1.17 7.73
C PRO A 124 10.75 2.03 7.00
N ASP A 125 10.46 2.53 5.79
CA ASP A 125 11.47 3.25 5.00
C ASP A 125 11.58 4.73 5.44
N PRO A 126 12.74 5.16 5.97
CA PRO A 126 12.93 6.54 6.42
C PRO A 126 12.84 7.58 5.30
N ARG A 127 12.94 7.16 4.02
CA ARG A 127 12.72 8.03 2.86
C ARG A 127 11.23 8.30 2.61
N ASN A 128 10.38 7.33 2.93
CA ASN A 128 8.93 7.42 2.76
C ASN A 128 8.27 8.19 3.91
N LEU A 129 8.77 8.03 5.15
CA LEU A 129 8.17 8.60 6.35
C LEU A 129 7.94 10.13 6.34
N PRO A 130 8.86 10.98 5.85
CA PRO A 130 8.59 12.41 5.71
C PRO A 130 7.45 12.70 4.73
N LEU A 131 7.40 11.99 3.61
CA LEU A 131 6.38 12.15 2.58
C LEU A 131 5.02 11.65 3.06
N LEU A 132 4.98 10.53 3.80
CA LEU A 132 3.80 10.03 4.49
C LEU A 132 3.22 11.09 5.42
N ARG A 133 4.04 11.65 6.33
CA ARG A 133 3.59 12.67 7.28
C ARG A 133 3.08 13.91 6.55
N GLU A 134 3.80 14.37 5.52
CA GLU A 134 3.36 15.50 4.69
C GLU A 134 2.03 15.22 3.99
N THR A 135 1.83 14.03 3.42
CA THR A 135 0.54 13.62 2.83
C THR A 135 -0.59 13.69 3.86
N LEU A 136 -0.37 13.14 5.07
CA LEU A 136 -1.39 13.15 6.12
C LEU A 136 -1.70 14.59 6.57
N ASP A 137 -0.68 15.42 6.77
CA ASP A 137 -0.80 16.81 7.22
C ASP A 137 -1.51 17.69 6.18
N LEU A 138 -1.15 17.57 4.90
CA LEU A 138 -1.74 18.34 3.79
C LEU A 138 -3.24 18.09 3.63
N ASN A 139 -3.73 16.93 4.06
CA ASN A 139 -5.14 16.53 3.99
C ASN A 139 -5.82 16.45 5.35
N GLN A 140 -5.16 16.89 6.44
CA GLN A 140 -5.70 16.90 7.80
C GLN A 140 -6.19 15.52 8.27
N ILE A 141 -5.48 14.46 7.89
CA ILE A 141 -5.84 13.09 8.25
C ILE A 141 -5.34 12.80 9.66
N PRO A 142 -6.22 12.53 10.65
CA PRO A 142 -5.80 12.24 12.02
C PRO A 142 -5.31 10.78 12.15
N ALA A 143 -4.20 10.46 11.49
CA ALA A 143 -3.61 9.12 11.50
C ALA A 143 -2.40 9.03 12.45
N THR A 144 -2.22 7.86 13.06
CA THR A 144 -1.01 7.54 13.83
C THR A 144 0.04 6.91 12.92
N VAL A 145 1.25 7.48 12.86
CA VAL A 145 2.37 6.91 12.09
C VAL A 145 3.28 6.09 13.00
N ILE A 146 3.54 4.84 12.61
CA ILE A 146 4.46 3.92 13.27
C ILE A 146 5.64 3.68 12.33
N ASP A 147 6.79 4.23 12.72
CA ASP A 147 8.09 4.03 12.09
C ASP A 147 8.64 2.64 12.46
N ALA A 148 8.18 1.63 11.75
CA ALA A 148 8.53 0.24 11.94
C ALA A 148 8.10 -0.58 10.71
N ALA A 149 8.68 -1.76 10.55
CA ALA A 149 8.08 -2.81 9.74
C ALA A 149 7.13 -3.66 10.58
N VAL A 150 6.41 -4.55 9.92
CA VAL A 150 5.50 -5.51 10.54
C VAL A 150 5.90 -6.92 10.14
N GLY A 151 5.79 -7.87 11.07
CA GLY A 151 6.17 -9.27 10.82
C GLY A 151 5.57 -10.25 11.82
N GLY A 152 5.82 -11.54 11.60
CA GLY A 152 5.33 -12.62 12.47
C GLY A 152 6.04 -12.70 13.83
N THR A 153 7.21 -12.06 13.96
CA THR A 153 7.99 -11.99 15.19
C THR A 153 8.55 -10.58 15.42
N PRO A 154 8.64 -10.10 16.68
CA PRO A 154 9.18 -8.78 16.97
C PRO A 154 10.72 -8.79 16.99
N GLY A 155 11.35 -7.67 16.66
CA GLY A 155 12.81 -7.55 16.76
C GLY A 155 13.41 -6.43 15.90
N GLN A 156 14.72 -6.51 15.69
CA GLN A 156 15.44 -5.67 14.74
C GLN A 156 15.83 -6.51 13.53
N PHE A 157 15.40 -6.10 12.35
CA PHE A 157 15.63 -6.85 11.11
C PHE A 157 16.30 -5.95 10.07
N ASN A 158 16.89 -6.57 9.05
CA ASN A 158 17.44 -5.84 7.92
C ASN A 158 16.31 -5.49 6.94
N PHE A 159 16.33 -4.26 6.46
CA PHE A 159 15.42 -3.74 5.46
C PHE A 159 16.21 -3.26 4.25
N VAL A 160 15.84 -3.75 3.08
CA VAL A 160 16.53 -3.48 1.83
C VAL A 160 15.90 -2.27 1.16
N CYS A 161 16.62 -1.14 1.20
CA CYS A 161 16.22 0.07 0.50
C CYS A 161 16.66 -0.02 -0.98
N TYR A 162 15.74 -0.39 -1.87
CA TYR A 162 16.01 -0.36 -3.31
C TYR A 162 16.15 1.08 -3.83
N HIS A 163 16.78 1.22 -5.00
CA HIS A 163 16.94 2.52 -5.68
C HIS A 163 15.60 3.19 -5.97
N GLN A 164 14.58 2.40 -6.31
CA GLN A 164 13.20 2.85 -6.33
C GLN A 164 12.59 2.61 -4.95
N PRO A 165 12.32 3.65 -4.14
CA PRO A 165 11.93 3.48 -2.74
C PRO A 165 10.61 2.73 -2.58
N GLY A 166 9.73 2.86 -3.57
CA GLY A 166 8.40 2.26 -3.58
C GLY A 166 8.37 0.73 -3.53
N TYR A 167 9.49 0.05 -3.83
CA TYR A 167 9.59 -1.42 -3.88
C TYR A 167 10.47 -1.98 -2.75
N SER A 168 10.80 -1.18 -1.73
CA SER A 168 11.69 -1.57 -0.63
C SER A 168 11.02 -2.60 0.27
N ARG A 169 11.78 -3.60 0.74
CA ARG A 169 11.21 -4.76 1.44
C ARG A 169 12.08 -5.28 2.58
N LEU A 170 11.47 -6.04 3.48
CA LEU A 170 12.16 -6.70 4.59
C LEU A 170 12.97 -7.92 4.10
N GLU A 171 14.16 -8.15 4.66
CA GLU A 171 15.03 -9.28 4.29
C GLU A 171 15.42 -10.12 5.53
N HIS A 172 15.13 -11.42 5.46
CA HIS A 172 15.35 -12.37 6.56
C HIS A 172 16.65 -13.19 6.43
N LEU A 173 17.34 -13.13 5.30
CA LEU A 173 18.58 -13.87 5.05
C LEU A 173 19.80 -12.95 5.19
N LEU A 174 20.70 -13.27 6.12
CA LEU A 174 21.96 -12.54 6.38
C LEU A 174 23.04 -12.72 5.29
N THR A 175 22.67 -13.14 4.08
CA THR A 175 23.63 -13.56 3.05
C THR A 175 23.68 -12.57 1.89
N HIS A 176 24.74 -11.76 1.91
CA HIS A 176 25.23 -10.85 0.87
C HIS A 176 24.59 -9.45 0.84
N LEU A 177 25.26 -8.52 1.51
CA LEU A 177 24.92 -7.11 1.65
C LEU A 177 25.07 -6.33 0.32
N PRO A 178 23.99 -5.84 -0.32
CA PRO A 178 24.08 -4.63 -1.13
C PRO A 178 24.24 -3.40 -0.21
N ALA A 179 24.78 -2.30 -0.74
CA ALA A 179 25.23 -1.13 0.03
C ALA A 179 24.14 -0.31 0.77
N ASN A 180 22.84 -0.70 0.71
CA ASN A 180 21.70 0.09 1.18
C ASN A 180 20.79 -0.64 2.20
N ASN A 181 21.31 -1.54 3.02
CA ASN A 181 20.51 -2.16 4.08
C ASN A 181 20.48 -1.28 5.33
N ILE A 182 19.28 -0.98 5.84
CA ILE A 182 19.08 -0.34 7.15
C ILE A 182 18.53 -1.35 8.15
N SER A 183 18.77 -1.12 9.45
CA SER A 183 18.11 -1.90 10.49
C SER A 183 16.82 -1.19 10.90
N VAL A 184 15.70 -1.91 10.87
CA VAL A 184 14.39 -1.40 11.25
C VAL A 184 13.79 -2.24 12.37
N THR A 185 13.00 -1.58 13.21
CA THR A 185 12.19 -2.27 14.22
C THR A 185 11.02 -2.96 13.55
N VAL A 186 10.78 -4.20 13.94
CA VAL A 186 9.66 -5.01 13.50
C VAL A 186 8.73 -5.20 14.68
N TYR A 187 7.47 -4.82 14.50
CA TYR A 187 6.40 -5.09 15.45
C TYR A 187 5.47 -6.18 14.92
N THR A 188 4.91 -6.96 15.83
CA THR A 188 3.79 -7.84 15.50
C THR A 188 2.47 -7.06 15.49
N ILE A 189 1.42 -7.61 14.88
CA ILE A 189 0.08 -7.00 14.96
C ILE A 189 -0.39 -6.85 16.42
N PRO A 190 -0.21 -7.84 17.32
CA PRO A 190 -0.47 -7.65 18.75
C PRO A 190 0.25 -6.45 19.39
N ASP A 191 1.53 -6.22 19.06
CA ASP A 191 2.29 -5.08 19.59
C ASP A 191 1.68 -3.75 19.12
N ILE A 192 1.34 -3.67 17.83
CA ILE A 192 0.71 -2.48 17.23
C ILE A 192 -0.64 -2.21 17.88
N LEU A 193 -1.50 -3.23 18.03
CA LEU A 193 -2.79 -3.11 18.69
C LEU A 193 -2.65 -2.61 20.13
N SER A 194 -1.71 -3.16 20.89
CA SER A 194 -1.44 -2.74 22.26
C SER A 194 -1.01 -1.28 22.33
N ARG A 195 -0.13 -0.84 21.42
CA ARG A 195 0.39 0.53 21.36
C ARG A 195 -0.68 1.56 20.98
N LEU A 196 -1.61 1.17 20.11
CA LEU A 196 -2.75 1.98 19.70
C LEU A 196 -3.92 1.94 20.71
N GLY A 197 -3.91 0.99 21.65
CA GLY A 197 -5.06 0.72 22.53
C GLY A 197 -6.27 0.16 21.77
N TRP A 198 -6.06 -0.46 20.61
CA TRP A 198 -7.11 -1.02 19.76
C TRP A 198 -7.40 -2.47 20.14
N THR A 199 -8.68 -2.83 20.19
CA THR A 199 -9.12 -4.21 20.44
C THR A 199 -9.47 -4.97 19.16
N GLN A 200 -9.70 -4.26 18.06
CA GLN A 200 -10.07 -4.80 16.75
C GLN A 200 -9.52 -3.92 15.62
N ILE A 201 -9.47 -4.50 14.41
CA ILE A 201 -9.15 -3.80 13.16
C ILE A 201 -10.32 -4.07 12.21
N ASP A 202 -11.10 -3.06 11.88
CA ASP A 202 -12.25 -3.26 10.98
C ASP A 202 -11.78 -3.49 9.53
N LEU A 203 -10.75 -2.76 9.10
CA LEU A 203 -10.09 -2.94 7.80
C LEU A 203 -8.56 -2.95 7.94
N LEU A 204 -7.94 -4.03 7.48
CA LEU A 204 -6.48 -4.18 7.40
C LEU A 204 -6.04 -4.08 5.93
N LYS A 205 -5.17 -3.12 5.59
CA LYS A 205 -4.45 -3.15 4.31
C LYS A 205 -3.10 -3.81 4.53
N ILE A 206 -2.76 -4.78 3.68
CA ILE A 206 -1.46 -5.47 3.64
C ILE A 206 -0.85 -5.28 2.25
N ASP A 207 0.23 -4.54 2.20
CA ASP A 207 1.03 -4.29 1.01
C ASP A 207 2.47 -4.05 1.47
N ILE A 208 3.20 -5.14 1.72
CA ILE A 208 4.47 -5.13 2.47
C ILE A 208 5.60 -5.80 1.67
N GLU A 209 5.48 -5.77 0.34
CA GLU A 209 6.53 -6.11 -0.62
C GLU A 209 7.17 -7.49 -0.40
N GLY A 210 6.35 -8.49 -0.09
CA GLY A 210 6.78 -9.89 0.03
C GLY A 210 6.86 -10.44 1.46
N ALA A 211 6.50 -9.68 2.49
CA ALA A 211 6.42 -10.19 3.85
C ALA A 211 5.04 -10.79 4.22
N GLU A 212 4.12 -10.93 3.26
CA GLU A 212 2.71 -11.31 3.51
C GLU A 212 2.58 -12.73 4.06
N GLU A 213 3.28 -13.70 3.47
CA GLU A 213 3.23 -15.09 3.93
C GLU A 213 3.78 -15.24 5.35
N GLU A 214 4.89 -14.58 5.68
CA GLU A 214 5.44 -14.62 7.03
C GLU A 214 4.47 -14.02 8.05
N LEU A 215 3.92 -12.84 7.74
CA LEU A 215 2.95 -12.16 8.61
C LEU A 215 1.71 -13.01 8.86
N LEU A 216 1.20 -13.68 7.82
CA LEU A 216 -0.08 -14.40 7.88
C LEU A 216 0.06 -15.85 8.30
N SER A 217 1.23 -16.49 8.18
CA SER A 217 1.41 -17.91 8.52
C SER A 217 1.83 -18.17 9.97
N GLN A 218 2.37 -17.16 10.67
CA GLN A 218 2.95 -17.32 12.01
C GLN A 218 2.26 -16.42 13.03
N ASN A 219 2.00 -16.95 14.23
CA ASN A 219 1.41 -16.22 15.37
C ASN A 219 0.16 -15.41 14.98
N ASN A 220 -0.69 -15.99 14.13
CA ASN A 220 -1.72 -15.29 13.36
C ASN A 220 -3.09 -15.25 14.04
N ASP A 221 -3.18 -15.62 15.33
CA ASP A 221 -4.43 -15.62 16.13
C ASP A 221 -5.11 -14.23 16.17
N TRP A 222 -4.34 -13.15 15.95
CA TRP A 222 -4.85 -11.78 15.85
C TRP A 222 -5.84 -11.60 14.68
N LEU A 223 -5.83 -12.48 13.68
CA LEU A 223 -6.82 -12.51 12.59
C LEU A 223 -8.26 -12.66 13.11
N THR A 224 -8.47 -13.23 14.30
CA THR A 224 -9.78 -13.26 14.98
C THR A 224 -10.35 -11.86 15.26
N ARG A 225 -9.48 -10.85 15.35
CA ARG A 225 -9.83 -9.44 15.67
C ARG A 225 -9.90 -8.56 14.43
N VAL A 226 -9.79 -9.14 13.23
CA VAL A 226 -9.81 -8.41 11.96
C VAL A 226 -11.17 -8.60 11.26
N GLY A 227 -11.73 -7.51 10.73
CA GLY A 227 -13.03 -7.51 10.02
C GLY A 227 -12.90 -7.89 8.55
N ALA A 228 -12.03 -7.18 7.81
CA ALA A 228 -11.72 -7.42 6.40
C ALA A 228 -10.25 -7.10 6.11
N ILE A 229 -9.71 -7.70 5.04
CA ILE A 229 -8.33 -7.50 4.62
C ILE A 229 -8.31 -7.13 3.14
N ILE A 230 -7.61 -6.05 2.80
CA ILE A 230 -7.18 -5.75 1.43
C ILE A 230 -5.72 -6.12 1.34
N LEU A 231 -5.37 -6.86 0.31
CA LEU A 231 -4.09 -7.53 0.20
C LEU A 231 -3.55 -7.38 -1.22
N GLU A 232 -2.28 -7.01 -1.34
CA GLU A 232 -1.48 -7.23 -2.54
C GLU A 232 -0.60 -8.47 -2.36
N ILE A 233 -0.68 -9.43 -3.30
CA ILE A 233 0.10 -10.67 -3.23
C ILE A 233 1.31 -10.61 -4.14
N HIS A 234 2.50 -10.60 -3.55
CA HIS A 234 3.77 -10.57 -4.26
C HIS A 234 4.25 -11.97 -4.68
N ASN A 235 5.15 -12.02 -5.68
CA ASN A 235 5.57 -13.24 -6.39
C ASN A 235 6.27 -14.32 -5.53
N ASN A 236 6.61 -14.01 -4.28
CA ASN A 236 7.25 -14.93 -3.36
C ASN A 236 6.27 -15.83 -2.59
N THR A 237 4.96 -15.63 -2.77
CA THR A 237 3.91 -16.49 -2.24
C THR A 237 2.82 -16.71 -3.29
N THR A 238 1.79 -17.50 -2.98
CA THR A 238 0.64 -17.72 -3.87
C THR A 238 -0.69 -17.38 -3.19
N PRO A 239 -1.73 -17.00 -3.97
CA PRO A 239 -3.06 -16.76 -3.43
C PRO A 239 -3.64 -17.96 -2.67
N GLU A 240 -3.31 -19.19 -3.09
CA GLU A 240 -3.76 -20.41 -2.43
C GLU A 240 -3.09 -20.59 -1.06
N ALA A 241 -1.79 -20.30 -0.95
CA ALA A 241 -1.08 -20.33 0.33
C ALA A 241 -1.70 -19.29 1.29
N ILE A 242 -1.86 -18.05 0.84
CA ILE A 242 -2.47 -16.99 1.64
C ILE A 242 -3.91 -17.33 2.05
N ALA A 243 -4.72 -17.85 1.13
CA ALA A 243 -6.08 -18.31 1.45
C ALA A 243 -6.06 -19.37 2.56
N SER A 244 -5.14 -20.34 2.51
CA SER A 244 -5.05 -21.42 3.52
C SER A 244 -4.75 -20.91 4.93
N TYR A 245 -4.05 -19.78 5.07
CA TYR A 245 -3.79 -19.15 6.38
C TYR A 245 -4.99 -18.34 6.89
N LEU A 246 -5.82 -17.82 5.99
CA LEU A 246 -6.96 -16.96 6.31
C LEU A 246 -8.26 -17.77 6.56
N GLU A 247 -8.41 -18.91 5.88
CA GLU A 247 -9.59 -19.80 5.98
C GLU A 247 -9.92 -20.26 7.41
N PRO A 248 -8.96 -20.67 8.26
CA PRO A 248 -9.24 -21.05 9.66
C PRO A 248 -9.89 -19.94 10.48
N TYR A 249 -9.69 -18.67 10.08
CA TYR A 249 -10.27 -17.49 10.71
C TYR A 249 -11.58 -17.05 10.05
N GLY A 250 -12.12 -17.85 9.12
CA GLY A 250 -13.42 -17.64 8.47
C GLY A 250 -13.40 -16.66 7.31
N PHE A 251 -12.23 -16.30 6.79
CA PHE A 251 -12.09 -15.43 5.63
C PHE A 251 -12.20 -16.21 4.32
N GLN A 252 -12.81 -15.58 3.32
CA GLN A 252 -12.75 -15.99 1.93
C GLN A 252 -11.95 -14.96 1.14
N LEU A 253 -10.92 -15.42 0.43
CA LEU A 253 -10.06 -14.58 -0.40
C LEU A 253 -10.61 -14.46 -1.82
N MET A 254 -10.78 -13.23 -2.32
CA MET A 254 -11.36 -12.94 -3.64
C MET A 254 -10.44 -12.02 -4.43
N LYS A 255 -9.99 -12.48 -5.60
CA LYS A 255 -9.21 -11.66 -6.54
C LYS A 255 -10.09 -10.55 -7.11
N GLN A 256 -9.56 -9.34 -7.16
CA GLN A 256 -10.25 -8.21 -7.76
C GLN A 256 -9.92 -8.09 -9.26
N PRO A 257 -10.87 -7.60 -10.09
CA PRO A 257 -10.67 -7.45 -11.53
C PRO A 257 -9.84 -6.20 -11.85
N ILE A 258 -8.64 -6.11 -11.27
CA ILE A 258 -7.66 -5.06 -11.50
C ILE A 258 -6.50 -5.71 -12.26
N ASP A 259 -6.25 -5.24 -13.48
CA ASP A 259 -5.24 -5.84 -14.36
C ASP A 259 -3.82 -5.39 -14.02
N SER A 260 -3.67 -4.26 -13.31
CA SER A 260 -2.36 -3.65 -13.03
C SER A 260 -1.61 -4.33 -11.91
N GLU A 261 -2.29 -4.76 -10.83
CA GLU A 261 -1.66 -5.41 -9.68
C GLU A 261 -2.54 -6.53 -9.10
N PRO A 262 -1.93 -7.55 -8.44
CA PRO A 262 -2.62 -8.69 -7.87
C PRO A 262 -3.31 -8.34 -6.54
N ILE A 263 -4.38 -7.53 -6.61
CA ILE A 263 -5.17 -7.10 -5.45
C ILE A 263 -6.27 -8.12 -5.10
N TYR A 264 -6.40 -8.40 -3.81
CA TYR A 264 -7.38 -9.31 -3.24
C TYR A 264 -8.14 -8.65 -2.08
N LEU A 265 -9.35 -9.15 -1.86
CA LEU A 265 -10.15 -8.86 -0.69
C LEU A 265 -10.42 -10.14 0.07
N ALA A 266 -10.08 -10.17 1.35
CA ALA A 266 -10.51 -11.20 2.28
C ALA A 266 -11.68 -10.67 3.13
N GLN A 267 -12.84 -11.32 3.04
CA GLN A 267 -13.99 -11.02 3.89
C GLN A 267 -14.44 -12.25 4.67
N ARG A 268 -15.00 -12.04 5.86
CA ARG A 268 -15.61 -13.11 6.63
C ARG A 268 -16.82 -13.69 5.90
N ILE A 269 -16.88 -15.01 5.78
CA ILE A 269 -18.04 -15.71 5.26
C ILE A 269 -19.19 -15.48 6.25
N LYS A 270 -20.33 -14.92 5.78
CA LYS A 270 -21.54 -14.83 6.60
C LYS A 270 -21.92 -16.25 7.00
N SER A 271 -21.89 -16.56 8.30
CA SER A 271 -22.34 -17.87 8.78
C SER A 271 -23.77 -18.07 8.30
N THR A 272 -23.99 -19.00 7.36
CA THR A 272 -25.33 -19.47 7.05
C THR A 272 -25.80 -20.21 8.29
N ILE A 273 -26.48 -19.52 9.21
CA ILE A 273 -27.23 -20.17 10.27
C ILE A 273 -28.27 -21.01 9.53
N ARG A 274 -27.99 -22.30 9.34
CA ARG A 274 -29.04 -23.28 9.10
C ARG A 274 -29.88 -23.23 10.36
N GLN A 275 -31.05 -22.59 10.28
CA GLN A 275 -32.05 -22.78 11.32
C GLN A 275 -32.31 -24.29 11.40
N PRO A 276 -32.28 -24.90 12.60
CA PRO A 276 -32.72 -26.27 12.74
C PRO A 276 -34.16 -26.32 12.25
N ILE A 277 -34.42 -27.19 11.27
CA ILE A 277 -35.77 -27.53 10.86
C ILE A 277 -36.42 -28.15 12.09
N SER A 278 -37.32 -27.40 12.72
CA SER A 278 -38.23 -27.87 13.76
C SER A 278 -39.24 -28.86 13.21
#